data_AF-A0A969EAZ1-F1
#
_entry.id   AF-A0A969EAZ1-F1
#
_cell.length_a   1.000
_cell.length_b   1.000
_cell.length_c   1.000
_cell.angle_alpha   90.00
_cell.angle_beta   90.00
_cell.angle_gamma   90.00
#
_symmetry.space_group_name_H-M   'P 1'
#
loop_
_entity.id
_entity.type
_entity.pdbx_description
1 polymer ?
#
loop_
_entity_poly.entity_id
_entity_poly.type
_entity_poly.pdbx_seq_one_letter_code
_entity_poly.pdbx_strand_id
1 'polypeptide(L)'
;AKFAINALSHPETEHKTYDLAGPQTWSPDQLVEVCEKFADQEAKVTRMSMRLLKGGQKMARFFQWSWNIADRLAFSEVLTAKDPITVPMTETYKTFGINENEITTLEAYMQEYFDRILKKLKQIEYEESTKQGRKRSPFKTPRSS
;
A
#
# COMPACT_ATOMS: atom_id res chain seq x y z
N ALA A 1 -10.08 -7.37 -9.13
CA ALA A 1 -10.44 -8.09 -10.37
C ALA A 1 -11.85 -8.69 -10.33
N LYS A 2 -12.24 -9.42 -9.26
CA LYS A 2 -13.55 -10.08 -9.15
C LYS A 2 -14.76 -9.20 -9.55
N PHE A 3 -14.85 -7.98 -9.01
CA PHE A 3 -15.92 -7.03 -9.39
C PHE A 3 -15.99 -6.76 -10.90
N ALA A 4 -14.86 -6.46 -11.54
CA ALA A 4 -14.83 -6.18 -12.97
C ALA A 4 -15.20 -7.39 -13.83
N ILE A 5 -14.81 -8.60 -13.40
CA ILE A 5 -15.15 -9.84 -14.11
C ILE A 5 -16.65 -10.14 -13.93
N ASN A 6 -17.16 -10.05 -12.71
CA ASN A 6 -18.55 -10.36 -12.42
C ASN A 6 -19.51 -9.33 -13.05
N ALA A 7 -19.10 -8.06 -13.20
CA ALA A 7 -19.88 -7.08 -13.94
C ALA A 7 -20.25 -7.55 -15.36
N LEU A 8 -19.33 -8.27 -16.04
CA LEU A 8 -19.57 -8.78 -17.39
C LEU A 8 -20.63 -9.89 -17.44
N SER A 9 -20.89 -10.55 -16.30
CA SER A 9 -21.82 -11.69 -16.20
C SER A 9 -23.16 -11.32 -15.55
N HIS A 10 -23.31 -10.10 -15.04
CA HIS A 10 -24.49 -9.65 -14.31
C HIS A 10 -25.11 -8.45 -15.03
N PRO A 11 -26.20 -8.65 -15.82
CA PRO A 11 -26.87 -7.58 -16.57
C PRO A 11 -27.32 -6.42 -15.69
N GLU A 12 -27.65 -6.68 -14.43
CA GLU A 12 -28.00 -5.68 -13.43
C GLU A 12 -26.88 -4.69 -13.12
N THR A 13 -25.64 -4.92 -13.57
CA THR A 13 -24.52 -3.99 -13.43
C THR A 13 -24.35 -3.05 -14.63
N GLU A 14 -25.09 -3.27 -15.71
CA GLU A 14 -24.99 -2.48 -16.94
C GLU A 14 -25.40 -1.02 -16.70
N HIS A 15 -24.60 -0.08 -17.24
CA HIS A 15 -24.81 1.36 -17.11
C HIS A 15 -24.95 1.90 -15.68
N LYS A 16 -24.41 1.18 -14.68
CA LYS A 16 -24.42 1.60 -13.28
C LYS A 16 -23.03 1.90 -12.73
N THR A 17 -23.00 2.75 -11.72
CA THR A 17 -21.81 3.11 -10.96
C THR A 17 -21.94 2.54 -9.55
N TYR A 18 -20.86 1.96 -9.04
CA TYR A 18 -20.80 1.36 -7.71
C TYR A 18 -19.58 1.86 -6.95
N ASP A 19 -19.79 2.22 -5.69
CA ASP A 19 -18.69 2.53 -4.76
C ASP A 19 -18.08 1.24 -4.21
N LEU A 20 -16.77 1.24 -4.02
CA LEU A 20 -16.01 0.09 -3.49
C LEU A 20 -15.24 0.52 -2.23
N ALA A 21 -15.76 0.17 -1.05
CA ALA A 21 -15.16 0.53 0.25
C ALA A 21 -14.52 -0.65 1.00
N GLY A 22 -14.84 -1.90 0.61
CA GLY A 22 -14.38 -3.12 1.28
C GLY A 22 -15.24 -3.53 2.49
N PRO A 23 -14.93 -4.66 3.13
CA PRO A 23 -15.77 -5.25 4.19
C PRO A 23 -15.65 -4.54 5.54
N GLN A 24 -14.51 -3.87 5.79
CA GLN A 24 -14.21 -3.23 7.06
C GLN A 24 -13.58 -1.85 6.84
N THR A 25 -13.91 -0.92 7.72
CA THR A 25 -13.31 0.41 7.78
C THR A 25 -12.03 0.42 8.58
N TRP A 26 -11.09 1.26 8.14
CA TRP A 26 -9.78 1.38 8.75
C TRP A 26 -9.49 2.84 9.09
N SER A 27 -9.14 3.09 10.35
CA SER A 27 -8.54 4.36 10.75
C SER A 27 -7.03 4.35 10.47
N PRO A 28 -6.40 5.52 10.26
CA PRO A 28 -4.96 5.61 10.08
C PRO A 28 -4.17 5.00 11.24
N ASP A 29 -4.63 5.15 12.48
CA ASP A 29 -3.95 4.58 13.66
C ASP A 29 -4.00 3.04 13.62
N GLN A 30 -5.13 2.42 13.26
CA GLN A 30 -5.22 0.96 13.07
C GLN A 30 -4.30 0.47 11.94
N LEU A 31 -4.17 1.23 10.84
CA LEU A 31 -3.24 0.88 9.77
C LEU A 31 -1.78 0.89 10.25
N VAL A 32 -1.43 1.85 11.11
CA VAL A 32 -0.10 1.91 11.73
C VAL A 32 0.12 0.68 12.61
N GLU A 33 -0.83 0.34 13.48
CA GLU A 33 -0.74 -0.86 14.35
C GLU A 33 -0.54 -2.15 13.55
N VAL A 34 -1.24 -2.30 12.42
CA VAL A 34 -1.06 -3.45 11.51
C VAL A 34 0.36 -3.48 10.94
N CYS A 35 0.90 -2.32 10.54
CA CYS A 35 2.26 -2.22 10.04
C CYS A 35 3.30 -2.53 11.12
N GLU A 36 3.13 -2.01 12.34
CA GLU A 36 4.02 -2.28 13.47
C GLU A 36 4.07 -3.77 13.80
N LYS A 37 2.89 -4.43 13.82
CA LYS A 37 2.76 -5.86 14.06
C LYS A 37 3.52 -6.72 13.03
N PHE A 38 3.46 -6.36 11.75
CA PHE A 38 4.15 -7.12 10.70
C PHE A 38 5.62 -6.74 10.51
N ALA A 39 5.99 -5.50 10.84
CA ALA A 39 7.37 -5.03 10.80
C ALA A 39 8.19 -5.41 12.05
N ASP A 40 7.52 -5.77 13.15
CA ASP A 40 8.12 -5.96 14.48
C ASP A 40 8.90 -4.71 14.94
N GLN A 41 8.36 -3.53 14.62
CA GLN A 41 8.99 -2.23 14.88
C GLN A 41 7.94 -1.17 15.22
N GLU A 42 8.25 -0.32 16.19
CA GLU A 42 7.41 0.84 16.53
C GLU A 42 7.53 1.95 15.49
N ALA A 43 6.39 2.50 15.08
CA ALA A 43 6.30 3.58 14.13
C ALA A 43 6.49 4.95 14.81
N LYS A 44 7.28 5.82 14.20
CA LYS A 44 7.40 7.21 14.62
C LYS A 44 6.24 8.03 14.06
N VAL A 45 5.16 8.16 14.83
CA VAL A 45 3.96 8.88 14.41
C VAL A 45 4.07 10.38 14.72
N THR A 46 3.92 11.23 13.71
CA THR A 46 3.81 12.69 13.88
C THR A 46 2.40 13.14 13.53
N ARG A 47 1.70 13.75 14.50
CA ARG A 47 0.36 14.29 14.28
C ARG A 47 0.43 15.74 13.80
N MET A 48 -0.25 16.04 12.70
CA MET A 48 -0.25 17.35 12.08
C MET A 48 -1.67 17.87 11.91
N SER A 49 -1.84 19.19 11.97
CA SER A 49 -3.14 19.79 11.66
C SER A 49 -3.40 19.79 10.14
N MET A 50 -4.67 19.75 9.75
CA MET A 50 -5.07 19.81 8.34
C MET A 50 -4.54 21.07 7.63
N ARG A 51 -4.41 22.17 8.36
CA ARG A 51 -3.86 23.43 7.85
C ARG A 51 -2.39 23.29 7.45
N LEU A 52 -1.60 22.62 8.28
CA LEU A 52 -0.18 22.37 8.00
C LEU A 52 0.00 21.46 6.79
N LEU A 53 -0.80 20.39 6.68
CA LEU A 53 -0.75 19.48 5.54
C LEU A 53 -1.09 20.20 4.23
N LYS A 54 -2.20 20.95 4.18
CA LYS A 54 -2.60 21.72 2.99
C LYS A 54 -1.61 22.83 2.66
N GLY A 55 -1.08 23.52 3.67
CA GLY A 55 -0.04 24.53 3.49
C GLY A 55 1.24 23.92 2.90
N GLY A 56 1.69 22.80 3.45
CA GLY A 56 2.83 22.03 2.97
C GLY A 56 2.66 21.58 1.52
N GLN A 57 1.48 21.06 1.16
CA GLN A 57 1.15 20.67 -0.21
C GLN A 57 1.26 21.87 -1.18
N LYS A 58 0.69 23.03 -0.83
CA LYS A 58 0.77 24.24 -1.66
C LYS A 58 2.20 24.75 -1.83
N MET A 59 2.99 24.76 -0.74
CA MET A 59 4.41 25.12 -0.79
C MET A 59 5.20 24.14 -1.66
N ALA A 60 4.95 22.83 -1.53
CA ALA A 60 5.60 21.81 -2.35
C ALA A 60 5.21 21.88 -3.83
N ARG A 61 4.00 22.36 -4.19
CA ARG A 61 3.62 22.59 -5.59
C ARG A 61 4.37 23.75 -6.24
N PHE A 62 4.81 24.73 -5.46
CA PHE A 62 5.50 25.92 -5.98
C PHE A 62 6.88 25.59 -6.57
N PHE A 63 7.59 24.62 -5.99
CA PHE A 63 8.91 24.21 -6.48
C PHE A 63 8.81 22.91 -7.30
N GLN A 64 9.30 22.94 -8.54
CA GLN A 64 9.23 21.78 -9.45
C GLN A 64 9.89 20.51 -8.87
N TRP A 65 10.98 20.67 -8.13
CA TRP A 65 11.69 19.55 -7.52
C TRP A 65 10.89 18.86 -6.39
N SER A 66 9.87 19.52 -5.82
CA SER A 66 9.02 18.98 -4.76
C SER A 66 7.64 18.50 -5.24
N TRP A 67 7.39 18.45 -6.56
CA TRP A 67 6.11 17.96 -7.09
C TRP A 67 5.74 16.55 -6.64
N ASN A 68 6.72 15.62 -6.59
CA ASN A 68 6.47 14.27 -6.08
C ASN A 68 5.95 14.25 -4.62
N ILE A 69 6.42 15.19 -3.79
CA ILE A 69 5.95 15.33 -2.41
C ILE A 69 4.55 15.94 -2.41
N ALA A 70 4.34 16.96 -3.24
CA ALA A 70 3.05 17.62 -3.36
C ALA A 70 1.94 16.66 -3.83
N ASP A 71 2.26 15.76 -4.76
CA ASP A 71 1.34 14.74 -5.26
C ASP A 71 0.99 13.74 -4.16
N ARG A 72 1.97 13.31 -3.36
CA ARG A 72 1.71 12.44 -2.20
C ARG A 72 0.87 13.14 -1.15
N LEU A 73 1.05 14.44 -0.94
CA LEU A 73 0.27 15.24 0.03
C LEU A 73 -1.14 15.58 -0.46
N ALA A 74 -1.45 15.38 -1.75
CA ALA A 74 -2.77 15.64 -2.30
C ALA A 74 -3.89 14.76 -1.69
N PHE A 75 -3.53 13.64 -1.04
CA PHE A 75 -4.48 12.83 -0.26
C PHE A 75 -5.22 13.64 0.83
N SER A 76 -4.62 14.75 1.31
CA SER A 76 -5.26 15.63 2.29
C SER A 76 -6.57 16.25 1.79
N GLU A 77 -6.78 16.31 0.47
CA GLU A 77 -8.03 16.75 -0.12
C GLU A 77 -9.15 15.72 0.12
N VAL A 78 -8.85 14.42 0.01
CA VAL A 78 -9.78 13.30 0.28
C VAL A 78 -10.25 13.31 1.73
N LEU A 79 -9.34 13.57 2.68
CA LEU A 79 -9.68 13.66 4.10
C LEU A 79 -10.57 14.86 4.45
N THR A 80 -10.70 15.83 3.55
CA THR A 80 -11.57 16.99 3.70
C THR A 80 -12.76 17.00 2.75
N ALA A 81 -12.86 15.97 1.90
CA ALA A 81 -14.02 15.78 1.06
C ALA A 81 -15.25 15.57 1.96
N LYS A 82 -16.41 16.02 1.47
CA LYS A 82 -17.67 15.83 2.18
C LYS A 82 -18.23 14.42 1.99
N ASP A 83 -17.77 13.74 0.95
CA ASP A 83 -18.26 12.42 0.61
C ASP A 83 -17.73 11.39 1.60
N PRO A 84 -18.58 10.46 2.07
CA PRO A 84 -18.16 9.45 3.01
C PRO A 84 -17.17 8.48 2.34
N ILE A 85 -16.05 8.23 3.00
CA ILE A 85 -15.04 7.24 2.57
C ILE A 85 -15.53 5.81 2.86
N THR A 86 -16.63 5.66 3.59
CA THR A 86 -17.23 4.40 3.97
C THR A 86 -18.62 4.28 3.36
N VAL A 87 -18.84 3.18 2.63
CA VAL A 87 -20.12 2.85 2.02
C VAL A 87 -20.47 1.40 2.37
N PRO A 88 -21.73 1.10 2.75
CA PRO A 88 -22.16 -0.28 2.99
C PRO A 88 -22.06 -1.09 1.70
N MET A 89 -21.34 -2.22 1.75
CA MET A 89 -21.05 -3.04 0.57
C MET A 89 -22.04 -4.19 0.34
N THR A 90 -22.99 -4.43 1.26
CA THR A 90 -23.89 -5.61 1.22
C THR A 90 -24.66 -5.73 -0.09
N GLU A 91 -25.28 -4.65 -0.57
CA GLU A 91 -26.02 -4.66 -1.83
C GLU A 91 -25.09 -4.75 -3.05
N THR A 92 -23.92 -4.12 -2.99
CA THR A 92 -22.89 -4.24 -4.04
C THR A 92 -22.41 -5.68 -4.15
N TYR A 93 -22.10 -6.36 -3.04
CA TYR A 93 -21.71 -7.77 -3.05
C TYR A 93 -22.80 -8.66 -3.64
N LYS A 94 -24.05 -8.45 -3.22
CA LYS A 94 -25.20 -9.19 -3.74
C LYS A 94 -25.40 -8.99 -5.25
N THR A 95 -25.30 -7.75 -5.72
CA THR A 95 -25.48 -7.40 -7.14
C THR A 95 -24.39 -8.01 -8.04
N PHE A 96 -23.19 -8.21 -7.51
CA PHE A 96 -22.09 -8.83 -8.25
C PHE A 96 -21.97 -10.34 -7.99
N GLY A 97 -22.87 -10.93 -7.20
CA GLY A 97 -22.81 -12.34 -6.83
C GLY A 97 -21.53 -12.72 -6.06
N ILE A 98 -20.96 -11.78 -5.30
CA ILE A 98 -19.71 -11.99 -4.55
C ILE A 98 -20.04 -12.30 -3.08
N ASN A 99 -19.47 -13.37 -2.55
CA ASN A 99 -19.50 -13.62 -1.12
C ASN A 99 -18.43 -12.77 -0.41
N GLU A 100 -18.83 -12.03 0.62
CA GLU A 100 -17.96 -11.16 1.40
C GLU A 100 -16.74 -11.89 1.98
N ASN A 101 -16.90 -13.15 2.38
CA ASN A 101 -15.81 -13.98 2.91
C ASN A 101 -14.70 -14.28 1.88
N GLU A 102 -14.99 -14.08 0.59
CA GLU A 102 -13.99 -14.25 -0.46
C GLU A 102 -13.21 -12.97 -0.79
N ILE A 103 -13.59 -11.84 -0.16
CA ILE A 103 -12.86 -10.59 -0.28
C ILE A 103 -11.65 -10.66 0.64
N THR A 104 -10.48 -10.39 0.08
CA THR A 104 -9.23 -10.35 0.84
C THR A 104 -9.30 -9.26 1.91
N THR A 105 -9.01 -9.63 3.16
CA THR A 105 -8.89 -8.69 4.27
C THR A 105 -7.60 -7.88 4.15
N LEU A 106 -7.58 -6.70 4.75
CA LEU A 106 -6.38 -5.86 4.73
C LEU A 106 -5.21 -6.58 5.40
N GLU A 107 -5.45 -7.24 6.53
CA GLU A 107 -4.43 -7.94 7.29
C GLU A 107 -3.81 -9.08 6.50
N ALA A 108 -4.64 -9.89 5.83
CA ALA A 108 -4.14 -10.98 4.98
C ALA A 108 -3.29 -10.43 3.83
N TYR A 109 -3.74 -9.35 3.18
CA TYR A 109 -2.99 -8.68 2.13
C TYR A 109 -1.65 -8.12 2.66
N MET A 110 -1.68 -7.41 3.79
CA MET A 110 -0.50 -6.81 4.40
C MET A 110 0.50 -7.86 4.86
N GLN A 111 0.05 -8.97 5.44
CA GLN A 111 0.90 -10.09 5.79
C GLN A 111 1.65 -10.64 4.56
N GLU A 112 0.92 -10.92 3.48
CA GLU A 112 1.52 -11.43 2.24
C GLU A 112 2.49 -10.41 1.64
N TYR A 113 2.15 -9.12 1.66
CA TYR A 113 3.02 -8.05 1.20
C TYR A 113 4.31 -7.98 2.01
N PHE A 114 4.22 -7.99 3.35
CA PHE A 114 5.37 -7.95 4.24
C PHE A 114 6.27 -9.17 4.08
N ASP A 115 5.68 -10.37 3.96
CA ASP A 115 6.44 -11.59 3.68
C ASP A 115 7.24 -11.48 2.38
N ARG A 116 6.66 -10.89 1.34
CA ARG A 116 7.32 -10.72 0.04
C ARG A 116 8.45 -9.69 0.13
N ILE A 117 8.20 -8.50 0.71
CA ILE A 117 9.20 -7.43 0.75
C ILE A 117 10.36 -7.79 1.69
N LEU A 118 10.10 -8.38 2.86
CA LEU A 118 11.15 -8.79 3.79
C LEU A 118 12.02 -9.90 3.22
N LYS A 119 11.44 -10.87 2.48
CA LYS A 119 12.23 -11.87 1.74
C LYS A 119 13.12 -11.22 0.68
N LYS A 120 12.60 -10.22 -0.04
CA LYS A 120 13.37 -9.49 -1.05
C LYS A 120 14.51 -8.67 -0.45
N LEU A 121 14.28 -8.00 0.68
CA LEU A 121 15.33 -7.26 1.39
C LEU A 121 16.47 -8.19 1.84
N LYS A 122 16.13 -9.32 2.48
CA LYS A 122 17.13 -10.34 2.88
C LYS A 122 17.93 -10.89 1.69
N GLN A 123 17.26 -11.09 0.55
CA GLN A 123 17.94 -11.52 -0.68
C GLN A 123 18.95 -10.48 -1.16
N ILE A 124 18.57 -9.20 -1.18
CA ILE A 124 19.44 -8.09 -1.61
C ILE A 124 20.65 -7.98 -0.67
N GLU A 125 20.45 -8.02 0.64
CA GLU A 125 21.53 -7.99 1.64
C GLU A 125 22.53 -9.16 1.46
N TYR A 126 22.03 -10.36 1.16
CA TYR A 126 22.86 -11.51 0.86
C TYR A 126 23.67 -11.34 -0.45
N GLU A 127 23.04 -10.82 -1.50
CA GLU A 127 23.73 -10.53 -2.76
C GLU A 127 24.81 -9.45 -2.60
N GLU A 128 24.57 -8.43 -1.78
CA GLU A 128 25.56 -7.39 -1.49
C GLU A 128 26.76 -7.93 -0.70
N SER A 129 26.51 -8.69 0.36
CA SER A 129 27.57 -9.29 1.19
C SER A 129 28.44 -10.28 0.41
N THR A 130 27.85 -11.10 -0.46
CA THR A 130 28.59 -12.03 -1.33
C THR A 130 29.41 -11.31 -2.41
N LYS A 131 28.89 -10.21 -3.00
CA LYS A 131 29.64 -9.36 -3.93
C LYS A 131 30.83 -8.68 -3.24
N GLN A 132 30.67 -8.21 -2.00
CA GLN A 132 31.76 -7.64 -1.21
C GLN A 132 32.83 -8.69 -0.86
N GLY A 133 32.43 -9.92 -0.49
CA GLY A 133 33.35 -11.02 -0.22
C GLY A 133 34.19 -11.42 -1.44
N ARG A 134 33.60 -11.46 -2.65
CA ARG A 134 34.32 -11.74 -3.91
C ARG A 134 35.33 -10.66 -4.27
N LYS A 135 35.03 -9.38 -4.01
CA LYS A 135 35.99 -8.27 -4.25
C LYS A 135 37.16 -8.27 -3.27
N ARG A 136 37.05 -8.94 -2.12
CA ARG A 136 38.07 -9.00 -1.05
C ARG A 136 38.99 -10.23 -1.11
N SER A 137 38.84 -11.13 -2.08
CA SER A 137 39.67 -12.35 -2.20
C SER A 137 40.93 -12.09 -3.05
N PRO A 138 42.16 -12.08 -2.48
CA PRO A 138 43.39 -11.78 -3.22
C PRO A 138 44.11 -13.00 -3.83
N PHE A 139 43.59 -14.23 -3.72
CA PHE A 139 44.35 -15.41 -4.13
C PHE A 139 43.60 -16.30 -5.12
N LYS A 140 44.05 -16.27 -6.38
CA LYS A 140 44.18 -17.44 -7.26
C LYS A 140 45.25 -17.16 -8.32
N THR A 141 46.51 -17.50 -8.00
CA THR A 141 47.54 -17.77 -9.00
C THR A 141 47.57 -19.27 -9.28
N PRO A 142 47.53 -19.73 -10.56
CA PRO A 142 47.75 -21.14 -10.87
C PRO A 142 49.22 -21.47 -10.63
N ARG A 143 49.46 -22.57 -9.92
CA ARG A 143 50.80 -23.09 -9.66
C ARG A 143 51.29 -23.78 -10.94
N SER A 144 52.31 -23.23 -11.60
CA SER A 144 52.99 -23.89 -12.73
C SER A 144 53.83 -25.06 -12.20
N SER A 145 53.72 -26.22 -12.84
CA SER A 145 54.69 -27.32 -12.76
C SER A 145 55.37 -27.46 -14.12
#